data_AF-F5T8Z3-F1
#
_entry.id   AF-F5T8Z3-F1
#
_cell.length_a   1.000
_cell.length_b   1.000
_cell.length_c   1.000
_cell.angle_alpha   90.00
_cell.angle_beta   90.00
_cell.angle_gamma   90.00
#
_symmetry.space_group_name_H-M   'P 1'
#
loop_
_entity.id
_entity.type
_entity.pdbx_description
1 polymer ?
#
loop_
_entity_poly.entity_id
_entity_poly.type
_entity_poly.pdbx_seq_one_letter_code
_entity_poly.pdbx_strand_id
1 'polypeptide(L)'
;MIEDFSKPEFFPRKLRMMDKQRPQNSLLTGMSDFAGWQDEWRSEVFAKVRENPQHQFLFLSKRPDLLDFDTDLENSWFGKYGKKEKIKNPIQ
;
A
#
# COMPACT_ATOMS: atom_id res chain seq x y z
N MET A 1 -6.05 -4.22 -19.49
CA MET A 1 -7.17 -3.61 -18.76
C MET A 1 -7.54 -4.61 -17.68
N ILE A 2 -7.75 -4.22 -16.42
CA ILE A 2 -8.25 -5.16 -15.40
C ILE A 2 -9.74 -5.27 -15.65
N GLU A 3 -10.25 -6.48 -15.89
CA GLU A 3 -11.65 -6.69 -16.27
C GLU A 3 -12.58 -6.82 -15.05
N ASP A 4 -12.04 -7.29 -13.93
CA ASP A 4 -12.83 -7.59 -12.72
C ASP A 4 -12.23 -6.92 -11.47
N PHE A 5 -12.82 -5.79 -11.07
CA PHE A 5 -12.44 -5.08 -9.86
C PHE A 5 -12.75 -5.85 -8.56
N SER A 6 -13.50 -6.96 -8.63
CA SER A 6 -13.76 -7.84 -7.48
C SER A 6 -12.59 -8.79 -7.18
N LYS A 7 -11.69 -9.01 -8.15
CA LYS A 7 -10.51 -9.84 -7.99
C LYS A 7 -9.26 -8.95 -8.00
N PRO A 8 -8.58 -8.77 -6.87
CA PRO A 8 -7.32 -8.03 -6.88
C PRO A 8 -6.30 -8.78 -7.75
N GLU A 9 -5.65 -8.05 -8.66
CA GLU A 9 -4.56 -8.59 -9.49
C GLU A 9 -3.23 -7.95 -9.10
N PHE A 10 -2.22 -8.79 -8.91
CA PHE A 10 -0.85 -8.35 -8.63
C PHE A 10 -0.03 -8.27 -9.92
N PHE A 11 0.67 -7.14 -10.09
CA PHE A 11 1.46 -6.87 -11.29
C PHE A 11 2.94 -6.72 -10.93
N PRO A 12 3.70 -7.82 -10.81
CA PRO A 12 5.11 -7.76 -10.41
C PRO A 12 5.96 -6.92 -11.36
N ARG A 13 5.60 -6.87 -12.65
CA ARG A 13 6.29 -6.01 -13.64
C ARG A 13 6.29 -4.53 -13.27
N LYS A 14 5.28 -4.04 -12.53
CA LYS A 14 5.22 -2.64 -12.07
C LYS A 14 6.25 -2.33 -10.97
N LEU A 15 6.77 -3.34 -10.27
CA LEU A 15 7.81 -3.15 -9.26
C LEU A 15 9.11 -2.57 -9.85
N ARG A 16 9.33 -2.72 -11.16
CA ARG A 16 10.44 -2.07 -11.88
C ARG A 16 10.42 -0.54 -11.77
N MET A 17 9.28 0.06 -11.42
CA MET A 17 9.18 1.50 -11.18
C MET A 17 9.92 1.94 -9.90
N MET A 18 10.22 1.00 -9.00
CA MET A 18 10.99 1.21 -7.78
C MET A 18 12.51 1.21 -8.03
N ASP A 19 12.99 0.74 -9.18
CA ASP A 19 14.44 0.67 -9.49
C ASP A 19 15.03 2.05 -9.89
N LYS A 20 14.34 3.15 -9.58
CA LYS A 20 14.77 4.49 -9.97
C LYS A 20 15.80 5.00 -8.97
N GLN A 21 16.92 5.53 -9.46
CA GLN A 21 17.97 6.08 -8.56
C GLN A 21 17.50 7.28 -7.73
N ARG A 22 16.51 8.05 -8.19
CA ARG A 22 16.04 9.26 -7.50
C ARG A 22 15.03 8.92 -6.40
N PRO A 23 15.28 9.26 -5.12
CA PRO A 23 14.35 9.09 -4.00
C PRO A 23 12.95 9.61 -4.32
N GLN A 24 11.93 8.81 -4.00
CA GLN A 24 10.52 9.06 -4.32
C GLN A 24 9.65 8.45 -3.22
N ASN A 25 8.48 9.07 -3.03
CA ASN A 25 7.46 8.59 -2.12
C ASN A 25 6.36 7.91 -2.95
N SER A 26 6.19 6.60 -2.79
CA SER A 26 5.28 5.81 -3.63
C SER A 26 4.11 5.24 -2.82
N LEU A 27 2.88 5.51 -3.26
CA LEU A 27 1.68 4.84 -2.75
C LEU A 27 1.47 3.52 -3.48
N LEU A 28 1.57 2.39 -2.78
CA LEU A 28 1.49 1.06 -3.39
C LEU A 28 0.08 0.45 -3.34
N THR A 29 -0.82 1.03 -2.57
CA THR A 29 -2.20 0.54 -2.38
C THR A 29 -3.25 1.40 -3.09
N GLY A 30 -2.84 2.16 -4.11
CA GLY A 30 -3.75 3.05 -4.84
C GLY A 30 -4.83 2.31 -5.66
N MET A 31 -4.55 1.07 -6.07
CA MET A 31 -5.43 0.26 -6.93
C MET A 31 -5.99 -0.99 -6.25
N SER A 32 -5.53 -1.31 -5.03
CA SER A 32 -5.97 -2.48 -4.27
C SER A 32 -5.81 -2.20 -2.77
N ASP A 33 -6.71 -2.75 -1.97
CA ASP A 33 -6.66 -2.66 -0.51
C ASP A 33 -5.59 -3.60 0.03
N PHE A 34 -4.68 -3.11 0.87
CA PHE A 34 -3.55 -3.91 1.39
C PHE A 34 -4.03 -5.15 2.15
N ALA A 35 -5.15 -5.05 2.89
CA ALA A 35 -5.75 -6.18 3.60
C ALA A 35 -6.25 -7.30 2.69
N GLY A 36 -6.40 -7.05 1.39
CA GLY A 36 -6.76 -8.07 0.40
C GLY A 36 -5.57 -8.72 -0.29
N TRP A 37 -4.33 -8.39 0.10
CA TRP A 37 -3.14 -8.95 -0.56
C TRP A 37 -2.83 -10.35 -0.04
N GLN A 38 -2.51 -11.26 -0.97
CA GLN A 38 -1.98 -12.57 -0.63
C GLN A 38 -0.56 -12.46 -0.04
N ASP A 39 -0.14 -13.46 0.73
CA ASP A 39 1.15 -13.46 1.43
C ASP A 39 2.33 -13.42 0.45
N GLU A 40 2.18 -14.06 -0.71
CA GLU A 40 3.16 -14.09 -1.79
C GLU A 40 3.39 -12.68 -2.35
N TRP A 41 2.32 -11.92 -2.59
CA TRP A 41 2.40 -10.57 -3.11
C TRP A 41 3.04 -9.62 -2.09
N ARG A 42 2.68 -9.77 -0.81
CA ARG A 42 3.29 -9.01 0.29
C ARG A 42 4.78 -9.29 0.36
N SER A 43 5.17 -10.56 0.30
CA SER A 43 6.57 -10.99 0.36
C SER A 43 7.40 -10.41 -0.80
N GLU A 44 6.89 -10.49 -2.03
CA GLU A 44 7.56 -9.91 -3.20
C GLU A 44 7.72 -8.39 -3.11
N VAL A 45 6.65 -7.69 -2.71
CA VAL A 45 6.70 -6.23 -2.55
C VAL A 45 7.68 -5.84 -1.44
N PHE A 46 7.64 -6.52 -0.29
CA PHE A 46 8.52 -6.23 0.83
C PHE A 46 9.99 -6.50 0.50
N ALA A 47 10.29 -7.57 -0.23
CA ALA A 47 11.64 -7.82 -0.74
C ALA A 47 12.11 -6.64 -1.61
N LYS A 48 11.25 -6.16 -2.52
CA LYS A 48 11.58 -5.02 -3.38
C LYS A 48 11.78 -3.71 -2.60
N VAL A 49 11.01 -3.50 -1.55
CA VAL A 49 11.17 -2.33 -0.66
C VAL A 49 12.54 -2.37 0.03
N ARG A 50 12.99 -3.54 0.52
CA ARG A 50 14.31 -3.71 1.15
C ARG A 50 15.47 -3.44 0.18
N GLU A 51 15.31 -3.83 -1.07
CA GLU A 51 16.29 -3.52 -2.13
C GLU A 51 16.39 -2.01 -2.43
N ASN A 52 15.39 -1.21 -2.03
CA ASN A 52 15.28 0.20 -2.38
C ASN A 52 15.11 1.11 -1.15
N PRO A 53 16.08 1.13 -0.21
CA PRO A 53 16.00 1.91 1.03
C PRO A 53 15.93 3.43 0.77
N GLN A 54 16.38 3.90 -0.39
CA GLN A 54 16.31 5.32 -0.80
C GLN A 54 14.88 5.81 -1.06
N HIS A 55 13.92 4.92 -1.22
CA HIS A 55 12.52 5.26 -1.44
C HIS A 55 11.72 5.16 -0.15
N GLN A 56 10.64 5.93 -0.08
CA GLN A 56 9.66 5.82 0.98
C GLN A 56 8.37 5.24 0.39
N PHE A 57 7.80 4.25 1.06
CA PHE A 57 6.61 3.57 0.60
C PHE A 57 5.46 3.82 1.55
N LEU A 58 4.28 4.05 0.99
CA LEU A 58 3.05 4.23 1.73
C LEU A 58 2.08 3.10 1.40
N PHE A 59 1.62 2.42 2.43
CA PHE A 59 0.63 1.37 2.39
C PHE A 59 -0.60 1.84 3.17
N LEU A 60 -1.72 1.97 2.49
CA LEU A 60 -3.00 2.32 3.11
C LEU A 60 -4.00 1.19 2.97
N SER A 61 -4.71 0.87 4.05
CA SER A 61 -5.83 -0.07 4.03
C SER A 61 -7.13 0.54 4.55
N LYS A 62 -8.25 0.17 3.94
CA LYS A 62 -9.60 0.47 4.46
C LYS A 62 -9.98 -0.42 5.65
N ARG A 63 -9.33 -1.57 5.79
CA ARG A 63 -9.62 -2.59 6.80
C ARG A 63 -8.34 -2.95 7.57
N PRO A 64 -7.72 -1.99 8.27
CA PRO A 64 -6.49 -2.24 9.01
C PRO A 64 -6.68 -3.28 10.11
N ASP A 65 -7.90 -3.45 10.62
CA ASP A 65 -8.24 -4.44 11.65
C ASP A 65 -8.11 -5.89 11.17
N LEU A 66 -8.02 -6.13 9.85
CA LEU A 66 -7.78 -7.44 9.25
C LEU A 66 -6.29 -7.71 8.96
N LEU A 67 -5.42 -6.74 9.23
CA LEU A 67 -4.01 -6.87 8.99
C LEU A 67 -3.35 -7.50 10.21
N ASP A 68 -2.83 -8.72 10.02
CA ASP A 68 -2.00 -9.41 11.01
C ASP A 68 -0.65 -9.70 10.36
N PHE A 69 0.30 -8.79 10.56
CA PHE A 69 1.67 -8.91 10.08
C PHE A 69 2.60 -8.04 10.93
N ASP A 70 3.86 -8.47 11.02
CA ASP A 70 4.95 -7.67 11.57
C ASP A 70 5.95 -7.36 10.44
N THR A 71 6.62 -6.22 10.54
CA THR A 71 7.55 -5.78 9.50
C THR A 71 8.65 -4.88 10.05
N ASP A 72 9.87 -5.11 9.58
CA ASP A 72 11.08 -4.36 9.91
C ASP A 72 11.38 -3.25 8.89
N LEU A 73 10.45 -2.96 7.97
CA LEU A 73 10.64 -2.02 6.89
C LEU A 73 10.62 -0.56 7.39
N GLU A 74 11.77 -0.03 7.77
CA GLU A 74 11.92 1.35 8.27
C GLU A 74 11.50 2.43 7.25
N ASN A 75 11.58 2.12 5.96
CA ASN A 75 11.20 3.02 4.87
C ASN A 75 9.75 2.83 4.39
N SER A 76 8.92 2.18 5.20
CA SER A 76 7.50 1.91 4.91
C SER A 76 6.57 2.45 5.98
N TRP A 77 5.53 3.15 5.52
CA TRP A 77 4.49 3.73 6.36
C TRP A 77 3.17 2.99 6.12
N PHE A 78 2.54 2.51 7.18
CA PHE A 78 1.27 1.82 7.14
C PHE A 78 0.18 2.68 7.78
N GLY A 79 -0.96 2.87 7.09
CA GLY A 79 -2.02 3.75 7.54
C GLY A 79 -3.43 3.30 7.17
N LYS A 80 -4.43 3.92 7.80
CA LYS A 80 -5.85 3.69 7.52
C LYS A 80 -6.37 4.65 6.45
N TYR A 81 -7.09 4.13 5.46
CA TYR A 81 -7.89 4.95 4.55
C TYR A 81 -9.14 5.45 5.28
N GLY A 82 -9.16 6.73 5.66
CA GLY A 82 -10.34 7.39 6.22
C GLY A 82 -11.16 8.10 5.15
N LYS A 83 -12.49 8.02 5.22
CA LYS A 83 -13.34 9.06 4.62
C LYS A 83 -13.23 10.30 5.49
N LYS A 84 -13.08 11.50 4.89
CA LYS A 84 -13.36 12.74 5.63
C LYS A 84 -14.85 12.73 5.98
N GLU A 85 -15.16 12.46 7.23
CA GLU A 85 -16.51 12.69 7.73
C GLU A 85 -16.67 14.21 7.88
N LYS A 86 -17.62 14.79 7.14
CA LYS A 86 -17.98 16.20 7.36
C LYS A 86 -18.54 16.27 8.77
N ILE A 87 -17.80 16.88 9.69
CA ILE A 87 -18.34 17.30 10.98
C ILE A 87 -19.46 18.28 10.65
N LYS A 88 -20.71 17.82 10.74
CA LYS A 88 -21.86 18.73 10.77
C LYS A 88 -21.82 19.36 12.15
N ASN A 89 -21.24 20.56 12.27
CA ASN A 89 -21.42 21.37 13.46
C ASN A 89 -22.93 21.53 13.70
N PRO A 90 -23.47 21.11 14.86
CA PRO A 90 -24.81 21.52 15.22
C PRO A 90 -24.76 23.03 15.44
N ILE A 91 -25.56 23.77 14.67
CA ILE A 91 -25.81 25.18 14.91
C ILE A 91 -26.52 25.25 16.27
N GLN A 92 -25.90 25.92 17.24
CA GLN A 92 -26.58 26.38 18.46
C GLN A 92 -27.44 27.60 18.15
#